data_AF-A0A1I4H4Z7-F1
#
_entry.id   AF-A0A1I4H4Z7-F1
#
_cell.length_a   1.000
_cell.length_b   1.000
_cell.length_c   1.000
_cell.angle_alpha   90.00
_cell.angle_beta   90.00
_cell.angle_gamma   90.00
#
_symmetry.space_group_name_H-M   'P 1'
#
loop_
_entity.id
_entity.type
_entity.pdbx_description
1 polymer ?
#
loop_
_entity_poly.entity_id
_entity_poly.type
_entity_poly.pdbx_seq_one_letter_code
_entity_poly.pdbx_strand_id
1 'polypeptide(L)'
;MVADGVPREAMARVAELQAALAEALEAGDLAAWEELARELRLAERDRDRAIERAVARVHKERGTYRSALPAPTSREQTHALLNAVGVPLSPQLIISLAGALYGEELPYKAVTSLRHDERRAHLKAPGARSYYICPALQHDTFAPVRGLLTVSSWDLADRLIGPLTPRTTHLRLTIHLAESLDRVRDGETDPSANAVAIERLLWRFSATVPGVRRSELDAGRIREAADRELAVLADQDAADRATAARRAVDLPEVQRLFGASLKAAKTDKTTTGGA
;
A
#
# COMPACT_ATOMS: atom_id res chain seq x y z
N MET A 1 -12.29 -16.17 -26.97
CA MET A 1 -13.57 -16.17 -26.24
C MET A 1 -13.46 -16.55 -24.75
N VAL A 2 -12.29 -16.99 -24.25
CA VAL A 2 -12.10 -17.47 -22.86
C VAL A 2 -11.88 -16.35 -21.83
N ALA A 3 -11.52 -15.13 -22.27
CA ALA A 3 -10.99 -14.10 -21.38
C ALA A 3 -12.03 -13.13 -20.76
N ASP A 4 -13.30 -13.19 -21.16
CA ASP A 4 -14.40 -12.43 -20.52
C ASP A 4 -14.93 -13.10 -19.24
N GLY A 5 -14.55 -14.36 -18.98
CA GLY A 5 -15.01 -15.14 -17.82
C GLY A 5 -14.22 -14.86 -16.53
N VAL A 6 -12.92 -14.54 -16.64
CA VAL A 6 -12.00 -14.51 -15.49
C VAL A 6 -12.40 -13.50 -14.40
N PRO A 7 -12.79 -12.24 -14.72
CA PRO A 7 -13.27 -11.31 -13.69
C PRO A 7 -14.58 -11.79 -13.06
N ARG A 8 -15.45 -12.44 -13.85
CA ARG A 8 -16.75 -12.95 -13.38
C ARG A 8 -16.58 -14.15 -12.44
N GLU A 9 -15.66 -15.05 -12.76
CA GLU A 9 -15.30 -16.21 -11.93
C GLU A 9 -14.66 -15.77 -10.60
N ALA A 10 -13.76 -14.79 -10.63
CA ALA A 10 -13.15 -14.25 -9.41
C ALA A 10 -14.19 -13.54 -8.52
N MET A 11 -15.13 -12.79 -9.11
CA MET A 11 -16.25 -12.19 -8.35
C MET A 11 -17.19 -13.25 -7.76
N ALA A 12 -17.50 -14.31 -8.51
CA ALA A 12 -18.32 -15.42 -8.03
C ALA A 12 -17.65 -16.13 -6.84
N ARG A 13 -16.34 -16.39 -6.92
CA ARG A 13 -15.59 -17.02 -5.84
C ARG A 13 -15.57 -16.19 -4.55
N VAL A 14 -15.47 -14.86 -4.65
CA VAL A 14 -15.58 -13.97 -3.49
C VAL A 14 -16.97 -14.05 -2.86
N ALA A 15 -18.03 -14.06 -3.67
CA ALA A 15 -19.41 -14.16 -3.17
C ALA A 15 -19.68 -15.50 -2.48
N GLU A 16 -19.17 -16.62 -3.02
CA GLU A 16 -19.24 -17.95 -2.41
C GLU A 16 -18.54 -17.99 -1.04
N LEU A 17 -17.33 -17.43 -0.96
CA LEU A 17 -16.56 -17.41 0.29
C LEU A 17 -17.21 -16.52 1.34
N GLN A 18 -17.85 -15.41 0.95
CA GLN A 18 -18.62 -14.56 1.86
C GLN A 18 -19.86 -15.27 2.41
N ALA A 19 -20.56 -16.05 1.59
CA ALA A 19 -21.70 -16.86 2.03
C ALA A 19 -21.27 -17.97 3.00
N ALA A 20 -20.20 -18.71 2.68
CA ALA A 20 -19.65 -19.75 3.56
C ALA A 20 -19.16 -19.19 4.91
N LEU A 21 -18.60 -17.98 4.91
CA LEU A 21 -18.16 -17.30 6.13
C LEU A 21 -19.34 -16.92 7.04
N ALA A 22 -20.48 -16.53 6.46
CA ALA A 22 -21.71 -16.25 7.20
C ALA A 22 -22.29 -17.54 7.83
N GLU A 23 -22.30 -18.65 7.09
CA GLU A 23 -22.73 -19.96 7.58
C GLU A 23 -21.83 -20.47 8.74
N ALA A 24 -20.51 -20.32 8.62
CA ALA A 24 -19.57 -20.71 9.68
C ALA A 24 -19.77 -19.88 10.97
N LEU A 25 -20.12 -18.60 10.83
CA LEU A 25 -20.43 -17.73 11.96
C LEU A 25 -21.75 -18.14 12.64
N GLU A 26 -22.78 -18.46 11.86
CA GLU A 26 -24.07 -18.96 12.39
C GLU A 26 -23.92 -20.32 13.09
N ALA A 27 -23.04 -21.19 12.58
CA ALA A 27 -22.72 -22.47 13.19
C ALA A 27 -21.78 -22.37 14.42
N GLY A 28 -21.18 -21.20 14.67
CA GLY A 28 -20.24 -20.98 15.77
C GLY A 28 -18.88 -21.67 15.59
N ASP A 29 -18.52 -22.09 14.37
CA ASP A 29 -17.25 -22.75 14.07
C ASP A 29 -16.16 -21.72 13.77
N LEU A 30 -15.45 -21.31 14.82
CA LEU A 30 -14.35 -20.34 14.71
C LEU A 30 -13.18 -20.84 13.87
N ALA A 31 -12.90 -22.14 13.86
CA ALA A 31 -11.76 -22.68 13.11
C ALA A 31 -12.04 -22.65 11.59
N ALA A 32 -13.26 -23.04 11.20
CA ALA A 32 -13.72 -22.91 9.82
C ALA A 32 -13.81 -21.43 9.40
N TRP A 33 -14.29 -20.55 10.27
CA TRP A 33 -14.36 -19.11 10.00
C TRP A 33 -12.99 -18.49 9.71
N GLU A 34 -11.97 -18.82 10.51
CA GLU A 34 -10.60 -18.30 10.31
C GLU A 34 -9.97 -18.76 8.99
N GLU A 35 -10.19 -20.02 8.59
CA GLU A 35 -9.71 -20.54 7.30
C GLU A 35 -10.44 -19.87 6.14
N LEU A 36 -11.77 -19.79 6.18
CA LEU A 36 -12.57 -19.11 5.17
C LEU A 36 -12.21 -17.62 5.07
N ALA A 37 -11.88 -16.95 6.18
CA ALA A 37 -11.42 -15.57 6.18
C ALA A 37 -10.05 -15.41 5.50
N ARG A 38 -9.14 -16.39 5.65
CA ARG A 38 -7.85 -16.42 4.93
C ARG A 38 -8.08 -16.59 3.44
N GLU A 39 -8.91 -17.56 3.05
CA GLU A 39 -9.23 -17.83 1.65
C GLU A 39 -9.93 -16.64 0.99
N LEU A 40 -10.87 -15.99 1.68
CA LEU A 40 -11.56 -14.81 1.18
C LEU A 40 -10.58 -13.66 0.88
N ARG A 41 -9.61 -13.41 1.77
CA ARG A 41 -8.58 -12.38 1.52
C ARG A 41 -7.73 -12.68 0.29
N LEU A 42 -7.42 -13.96 0.03
CA LEU A 42 -6.69 -14.35 -1.18
C LEU A 42 -7.57 -14.17 -2.43
N ALA A 43 -8.83 -14.60 -2.38
CA ALA A 43 -9.78 -14.46 -3.47
C ALA A 43 -10.09 -13.00 -3.80
N GLU A 44 -10.15 -12.11 -2.80
CA GLU A 44 -10.31 -10.67 -3.01
C GLU A 44 -9.10 -10.05 -3.73
N ARG A 45 -7.88 -10.45 -3.35
CA ARG A 45 -6.65 -10.03 -4.06
C ARG A 45 -6.64 -10.51 -5.51
N ASP A 46 -7.07 -11.74 -5.75
CA ASP A 46 -7.13 -12.30 -7.10
C ASP A 46 -8.24 -11.65 -7.94
N ARG A 47 -9.39 -11.31 -7.33
CA ARG A 47 -10.44 -10.48 -7.95
C ARG A 47 -9.89 -9.11 -8.34
N ASP A 48 -9.20 -8.43 -7.44
CA ASP A 48 -8.67 -7.09 -7.68
C ASP A 48 -7.65 -7.13 -8.84
N ARG A 49 -6.75 -8.13 -8.86
CA ARG A 49 -5.84 -8.38 -9.99
C ARG A 49 -6.57 -8.68 -11.30
N ALA A 50 -7.65 -9.47 -11.26
CA ALA A 50 -8.43 -9.80 -12.44
C ALA A 50 -9.13 -8.56 -13.02
N ILE A 51 -9.65 -7.68 -12.15
CA ILE A 51 -10.25 -6.39 -12.53
C ILE A 51 -9.18 -5.48 -13.13
N GLU A 52 -8.02 -5.33 -12.48
CA GLU A 52 -6.92 -4.51 -12.99
C GLU A 52 -6.45 -4.97 -14.37
N ARG A 53 -6.30 -6.29 -14.58
CA ARG A 53 -5.95 -6.85 -15.90
C ARG A 53 -7.02 -6.63 -16.95
N ALA A 54 -8.30 -6.78 -16.59
CA ALA A 54 -9.41 -6.53 -17.50
C ALA A 54 -9.47 -5.05 -17.91
N VAL A 55 -9.28 -4.14 -16.95
CA VAL A 55 -9.22 -2.69 -17.17
C VAL A 55 -8.02 -2.34 -18.05
N ALA A 56 -6.82 -2.83 -17.74
CA ALA A 56 -5.62 -2.61 -18.53
C ALA A 56 -5.75 -3.14 -19.97
N ARG A 57 -6.41 -4.29 -20.16
CA ARG A 57 -6.69 -4.85 -21.48
C ARG A 57 -7.69 -4.00 -22.28
N VAL A 58 -8.76 -3.52 -21.64
CA VAL A 58 -9.71 -2.58 -22.26
C VAL A 58 -8.99 -1.29 -22.67
N HIS A 59 -8.03 -0.81 -21.88
CA HIS A 59 -7.20 0.35 -22.24
C HIS A 59 -6.25 0.06 -23.41
N LYS A 60 -5.64 -1.13 -23.46
CA LYS A 60 -4.72 -1.57 -24.53
C LYS A 60 -5.43 -1.84 -25.86
N GLU A 61 -6.62 -2.44 -25.83
CA GLU A 61 -7.41 -2.77 -27.04
C GLU A 61 -8.08 -1.53 -27.66
N ARG A 62 -8.24 -0.43 -26.90
CA ARG A 62 -8.93 0.79 -27.34
C ARG A 62 -8.00 1.94 -27.79
N GLY A 63 -6.80 1.63 -28.26
CA GLY A 63 -5.70 2.56 -28.57
C GLY A 63 -5.91 3.73 -29.54
N THR A 64 -7.13 4.23 -29.81
CA THR A 64 -7.37 5.44 -30.64
C THR A 64 -8.48 6.38 -30.15
N TYR A 65 -9.02 6.22 -28.95
CA TYR A 65 -9.91 7.22 -28.35
C TYR A 65 -9.29 7.77 -27.08
N ARG A 66 -8.98 9.09 -27.05
CA ARG A 66 -8.83 9.82 -25.78
C ARG A 66 -10.07 9.51 -24.95
N SER A 67 -9.84 8.77 -23.87
CA SER A 67 -10.87 8.21 -23.00
C SER A 67 -11.86 9.30 -22.57
N ALA A 68 -13.16 9.01 -22.74
CA ALA A 68 -14.26 9.78 -22.18
C ALA A 68 -14.42 9.58 -20.65
N LEU A 69 -13.58 8.75 -20.02
CA LEU A 69 -13.40 8.76 -18.58
C LEU A 69 -12.41 9.86 -18.20
N PRO A 70 -12.68 10.66 -17.15
CA PRO A 70 -11.74 11.64 -16.63
C PRO A 70 -10.39 10.99 -16.35
N ALA A 71 -9.30 11.72 -16.61
CA ALA A 71 -7.98 11.31 -16.17
C ALA A 71 -8.00 11.05 -14.65
N PRO A 72 -7.28 10.02 -14.16
CA PRO A 72 -7.27 9.70 -12.74
C PRO A 72 -6.77 10.90 -11.95
N THR A 73 -7.43 11.18 -10.83
CA THR A 73 -7.06 12.25 -9.91
C THR A 73 -5.74 11.94 -9.22
N SER A 74 -5.04 12.96 -8.69
CA SER A 74 -3.82 12.75 -7.90
C SER A 74 -4.02 11.82 -6.70
N ARG A 75 -5.25 11.76 -6.16
CA ARG A 75 -5.65 10.83 -5.09
C ARG A 75 -5.67 9.38 -5.60
N GLU A 76 -6.25 9.14 -6.76
CA GLU A 76 -6.33 7.79 -7.36
C GLU A 76 -4.94 7.30 -7.78
N GLN A 77 -4.15 8.15 -8.42
CA GLN A 77 -2.75 7.86 -8.77
C GLN A 77 -1.91 7.53 -7.53
N THR A 78 -2.02 8.33 -6.46
CA THR A 78 -1.31 8.06 -5.19
C THR A 78 -1.75 6.73 -4.57
N HIS A 79 -3.04 6.43 -4.59
CA HIS A 79 -3.59 5.17 -4.08
C HIS A 79 -3.07 3.96 -4.86
N ALA A 80 -3.14 4.02 -6.20
CA ALA A 80 -2.66 2.97 -7.08
C ALA A 80 -1.16 2.71 -6.87
N LEU A 81 -0.34 3.77 -6.83
CA LEU A 81 1.09 3.64 -6.59
C LEU A 81 1.39 3.02 -5.22
N LEU A 82 0.73 3.50 -4.15
CA LEU A 82 0.95 2.94 -2.81
C LEU A 82 0.67 1.43 -2.80
N ASN A 83 -0.44 0.98 -3.39
CA ASN A 83 -0.78 -0.45 -3.47
C ASN A 83 0.17 -1.25 -4.38
N ALA A 84 0.62 -0.68 -5.49
CA ALA A 84 1.57 -1.33 -6.40
C ALA A 84 2.93 -1.58 -5.73
N VAL A 85 3.39 -0.65 -4.89
CA VAL A 85 4.66 -0.78 -4.17
C VAL A 85 4.50 -1.54 -2.84
N GLY A 86 3.34 -1.38 -2.18
CA GLY A 86 3.00 -2.10 -0.95
C GLY A 86 3.74 -1.64 0.31
N VAL A 87 4.27 -0.41 0.33
CA VAL A 87 4.95 0.16 1.51
C VAL A 87 4.58 1.63 1.72
N PRO A 88 4.70 2.16 2.95
CA PRO A 88 4.51 3.59 3.21
C PRO A 88 5.51 4.46 2.43
N LEU A 89 5.03 5.52 1.76
CA LEU A 89 5.87 6.38 0.93
C LEU A 89 5.77 7.85 1.31
N SER A 90 6.86 8.59 1.07
CA SER A 90 6.83 10.05 1.18
C SER A 90 6.25 10.71 -0.07
N PRO A 91 5.66 11.91 0.04
CA PRO A 91 5.14 12.64 -1.13
C PRO A 91 6.17 12.81 -2.25
N GLN A 92 7.43 13.07 -1.90
CA GLN A 92 8.49 13.22 -2.90
C GLN A 92 8.81 11.90 -3.62
N LEU A 93 8.81 10.77 -2.89
CA LEU A 93 8.99 9.46 -3.51
C LEU A 93 7.80 9.06 -4.35
N ILE A 94 6.57 9.36 -3.91
CA ILE A 94 5.34 9.14 -4.70
C ILE A 94 5.45 9.82 -6.07
N ILE A 95 5.80 11.11 -6.08
CA ILE A 95 5.94 11.87 -7.33
C ILE A 95 7.06 11.31 -8.21
N SER A 96 8.21 10.98 -7.59
CA SER A 96 9.35 10.43 -8.33
C SER A 96 9.04 9.07 -8.97
N LEU A 97 8.35 8.19 -8.23
CA LEU A 97 7.97 6.86 -8.69
C LEU A 97 6.84 6.93 -9.72
N ALA A 98 5.82 7.77 -9.51
CA ALA A 98 4.73 7.95 -10.48
C ALA A 98 5.27 8.43 -11.85
N GLY A 99 6.15 9.43 -11.84
CA GLY A 99 6.81 9.90 -13.06
C GLY A 99 7.75 8.87 -13.69
N ALA A 100 8.44 8.04 -12.89
CA ALA A 100 9.36 7.04 -13.39
C ALA A 100 8.66 5.78 -13.94
N LEU A 101 7.62 5.30 -13.27
CA LEU A 101 6.94 4.04 -13.59
C LEU A 101 5.79 4.22 -14.57
N TYR A 102 5.10 5.36 -14.54
CA TYR A 102 3.86 5.59 -15.29
C TYR A 102 3.89 6.85 -16.15
N GLY A 103 4.98 7.62 -16.13
CA GLY A 103 5.06 8.90 -16.85
C GLY A 103 4.09 9.96 -16.30
N GLU A 104 3.58 9.78 -15.08
CA GLU A 104 2.59 10.65 -14.48
C GLU A 104 3.22 11.90 -13.84
N GLU A 105 2.62 13.06 -14.07
CA GLU A 105 3.00 14.31 -13.41
C GLU A 105 2.05 14.60 -12.24
N LEU A 106 2.51 14.31 -11.02
CA LEU A 106 1.77 14.60 -9.81
C LEU A 106 2.17 15.96 -9.20
N PRO A 107 1.23 16.92 -9.04
CA PRO A 107 1.53 18.17 -8.37
C PRO A 107 1.87 17.94 -6.90
N TYR A 108 3.02 18.46 -6.44
CA TYR A 108 3.46 18.28 -5.05
C TYR A 108 2.43 18.74 -4.01
N LYS A 109 1.75 19.87 -4.29
CA LYS A 109 0.68 20.38 -3.42
C LYS A 109 -0.52 19.44 -3.34
N ALA A 110 -0.86 18.77 -4.44
CA ALA A 110 -1.98 17.82 -4.47
C ALA A 110 -1.67 16.61 -3.59
N VAL A 111 -0.46 16.04 -3.65
CA VAL A 111 -0.07 14.89 -2.82
C VAL A 111 0.05 15.28 -1.34
N THR A 112 0.62 16.45 -1.04
CA THR A 112 0.83 16.88 0.35
C THR A 112 -0.45 17.33 1.06
N SER A 113 -1.49 17.77 0.34
CA SER A 113 -2.77 18.13 0.94
C SER A 113 -3.64 16.92 1.29
N LEU A 114 -3.44 15.76 0.63
CA LEU A 114 -4.26 14.55 0.78
C LEU A 114 -4.52 14.21 2.24
N ARG A 115 -3.49 14.19 3.09
CA ARG A 115 -3.65 13.84 4.51
C ARG A 115 -4.72 14.69 5.21
N HIS A 116 -4.72 16.00 4.97
CA HIS A 116 -5.67 16.90 5.61
C HIS A 116 -7.06 16.78 4.96
N ASP A 117 -7.11 16.61 3.64
CA ASP A 117 -8.34 16.47 2.88
C ASP A 117 -9.08 15.17 3.25
N GLU A 118 -8.36 14.05 3.37
CA GLU A 118 -8.88 12.75 3.78
C GLU A 118 -9.37 12.77 5.22
N ARG A 119 -8.61 13.37 6.16
CA ARG A 119 -9.07 13.50 7.55
C ARG A 119 -10.34 14.34 7.65
N ARG A 120 -10.42 15.46 6.92
CA ARG A 120 -11.62 16.31 6.89
C ARG A 120 -12.81 15.56 6.28
N ALA A 121 -12.58 14.82 5.20
CA ALA A 121 -13.62 14.02 4.56
C ALA A 121 -14.16 12.93 5.51
N HIS A 122 -13.26 12.20 6.20
CA HIS A 122 -13.65 11.20 7.19
C HIS A 122 -14.44 11.81 8.35
N LEU A 123 -13.98 12.93 8.93
CA LEU A 123 -14.68 13.59 10.04
C LEU A 123 -16.08 14.10 9.63
N LYS A 124 -16.24 14.53 8.38
CA LYS A 124 -17.52 15.00 7.85
C LYS A 124 -18.50 13.86 7.59
N ALA A 125 -18.01 12.73 7.06
CA ALA A 125 -18.82 11.56 6.74
C ALA A 125 -17.97 10.28 6.87
N PRO A 126 -17.90 9.68 8.07
CA PRO A 126 -17.18 8.44 8.30
C PRO A 126 -17.76 7.32 7.42
N GLY A 127 -16.90 6.53 6.78
CA GLY A 127 -17.31 5.41 5.92
C GLY A 127 -17.84 5.79 4.52
N ALA A 128 -17.94 7.08 4.19
CA ALA A 128 -18.45 7.51 2.88
C ALA A 128 -17.48 7.23 1.71
N ARG A 129 -16.20 6.92 2.00
CA ARG A 129 -15.20 6.56 1.00
C ARG A 129 -14.76 5.11 1.23
N SER A 130 -14.51 4.38 0.15
CA SER A 130 -13.99 3.01 0.19
C SER A 130 -12.57 2.92 0.77
N TYR A 131 -11.81 4.01 0.68
CA TYR A 131 -10.48 4.11 1.28
C TYR A 131 -10.14 5.57 1.62
N TYR A 132 -9.17 5.74 2.51
CA TYR A 132 -8.55 7.02 2.86
C TYR A 132 -7.04 6.91 2.70
N ILE A 133 -6.42 7.95 2.14
CA ILE A 133 -4.97 8.12 2.21
C ILE A 133 -4.64 8.70 3.58
N CYS A 134 -3.93 7.92 4.38
CA CYS A 134 -3.68 8.19 5.78
C CYS A 134 -2.18 8.30 6.06
N PRO A 135 -1.78 9.00 7.13
CA PRO A 135 -0.38 8.97 7.54
C PRO A 135 0.01 7.56 8.01
N ALA A 136 1.26 7.17 7.79
CA ALA A 136 1.83 6.07 8.57
C ALA A 136 1.89 6.47 10.05
N LEU A 137 1.82 5.51 10.96
CA LEU A 137 1.79 5.78 12.41
C LEU A 137 3.04 5.21 13.09
N GLN A 138 3.57 5.88 14.11
CA GLN A 138 4.65 5.31 14.91
C GLN A 138 4.13 4.12 15.73
N HIS A 139 4.93 3.05 15.82
CA HIS A 139 4.52 1.81 16.48
C HIS A 139 4.29 1.93 17.99
N ASP A 140 4.91 2.92 18.64
CA ASP A 140 4.94 3.10 20.10
C ASP A 140 3.94 4.15 20.61
N THR A 141 3.85 5.28 19.93
CA THR A 141 3.01 6.42 20.31
C THR A 141 1.72 6.53 19.50
N PHE A 142 1.63 5.81 18.38
CA PHE A 142 0.56 5.95 17.37
C PHE A 142 0.41 7.38 16.86
N ALA A 143 1.44 8.21 17.04
CA ALA A 143 1.51 9.54 16.45
C ALA A 143 1.74 9.41 14.94
N PRO A 144 1.18 10.30 14.12
CA PRO A 144 1.39 10.27 12.68
C PRO A 144 2.86 10.57 12.35
N VAL A 145 3.49 9.70 11.57
CA VAL A 145 4.84 9.91 11.05
C VAL A 145 4.79 11.04 10.03
N ARG A 146 5.67 12.02 10.21
CA ARG A 146 5.70 13.19 9.33
C ARG A 146 6.11 12.78 7.92
N GLY A 147 5.21 13.02 6.97
CA GLY A 147 5.51 12.89 5.54
C GLY A 147 5.62 11.46 5.04
N LEU A 148 5.01 10.48 5.72
CA LEU A 148 4.77 9.14 5.17
C LEU A 148 3.26 8.91 5.01
N LEU A 149 2.87 8.42 3.84
CA LEU A 149 1.50 8.13 3.47
C LEU A 149 1.30 6.62 3.28
N THR A 150 0.10 6.16 3.62
CA THR A 150 -0.40 4.78 3.51
C THR A 150 -1.87 4.81 3.09
N VAL A 151 -2.49 3.64 2.95
CA VAL A 151 -3.90 3.51 2.59
C VAL A 151 -4.66 2.79 3.69
N SER A 152 -5.84 3.28 4.06
CA SER A 152 -6.66 2.72 5.15
C SER A 152 -7.14 1.29 4.92
N SER A 153 -7.12 0.81 3.68
CA SER A 153 -7.45 -0.58 3.32
C SER A 153 -6.37 -1.57 3.72
N TRP A 154 -5.17 -1.10 4.08
CA TRP A 154 -4.13 -1.96 4.63
C TRP A 154 -4.41 -2.31 6.09
N ASP A 155 -3.97 -3.51 6.46
CA ASP A 155 -3.92 -3.93 7.85
C ASP A 155 -3.17 -2.90 8.69
N LEU A 156 -3.60 -2.71 9.94
CA LEU A 156 -3.00 -1.69 10.80
C LEU A 156 -1.50 -1.92 11.00
N ALA A 157 -1.06 -3.18 11.07
CA ALA A 157 0.36 -3.52 11.14
C ALA A 157 1.15 -2.97 9.94
N ASP A 158 0.57 -2.99 8.74
CA ASP A 158 1.22 -2.49 7.53
C ASP A 158 1.31 -0.96 7.44
N ARG A 159 0.56 -0.26 8.29
CA ARG A 159 0.58 1.19 8.42
C ARG A 159 1.46 1.70 9.55
N LEU A 160 1.99 0.81 10.39
CA LEU A 160 2.84 1.16 11.52
C LEU A 160 4.32 1.17 11.11
N ILE A 161 5.06 2.12 11.66
CA ILE A 161 6.50 2.30 11.49
C ILE A 161 7.19 1.90 12.80
N GLY A 162 7.78 0.71 12.80
CA GLY A 162 8.65 0.17 13.83
C GLY A 162 10.12 0.57 13.63
N PRO A 163 11.02 0.09 14.52
CA PRO A 163 12.45 0.40 14.44
C PRO A 163 13.13 -0.10 13.16
N LEU A 164 12.73 -1.29 12.67
CA LEU A 164 13.29 -1.89 11.45
C LEU A 164 12.56 -1.47 10.17
N THR A 165 11.34 -0.94 10.28
CA THR A 165 10.46 -0.62 9.15
C THR A 165 11.11 0.34 8.13
N PRO A 166 11.85 1.40 8.53
CA PRO A 166 12.54 2.23 7.55
C PRO A 166 13.52 1.46 6.68
N ARG A 167 14.24 0.48 7.26
CA ARG A 167 15.21 -0.34 6.53
C ARG A 167 14.51 -1.35 5.63
N THR A 168 13.51 -2.06 6.13
CA THR A 168 12.75 -3.03 5.32
C THR A 168 12.00 -2.33 4.18
N THR A 169 11.43 -1.15 4.42
CA THR A 169 10.79 -0.30 3.39
C THR A 169 11.79 0.09 2.30
N HIS A 170 13.00 0.51 2.69
CA HIS A 170 14.06 0.85 1.74
C HIS A 170 14.46 -0.35 0.86
N LEU A 171 14.61 -1.54 1.45
CA LEU A 171 14.97 -2.76 0.72
C LEU A 171 13.85 -3.20 -0.23
N ARG A 172 12.59 -3.19 0.22
CA ARG A 172 11.41 -3.46 -0.62
C ARG A 172 11.30 -2.51 -1.80
N LEU A 173 11.56 -1.22 -1.59
CA LEU A 173 11.63 -0.23 -2.67
C LEU A 173 12.75 -0.51 -3.66
N THR A 174 13.92 -0.93 -3.16
CA THR A 174 15.06 -1.28 -4.00
C THR A 174 14.74 -2.48 -4.89
N ILE A 175 14.14 -3.53 -4.31
CA ILE A 175 13.67 -4.72 -5.04
C ILE A 175 12.65 -4.32 -6.10
N HIS A 176 11.62 -3.55 -5.71
CA HIS A 176 10.59 -3.09 -6.64
C HIS A 176 11.16 -2.31 -7.83
N LEU A 177 12.15 -1.43 -7.60
CA LEU A 177 12.82 -0.67 -8.65
C LEU A 177 13.67 -1.55 -9.56
N ALA A 178 14.40 -2.53 -9.00
CA ALA A 178 15.18 -3.48 -9.78
C ALA A 178 14.27 -4.31 -10.71
N GLU A 179 13.20 -4.88 -10.17
CA GLU A 179 12.22 -5.65 -10.94
C GLU A 179 11.50 -4.80 -12.00
N SER A 180 11.20 -3.53 -11.67
CA SER A 180 10.60 -2.61 -12.63
C SER A 180 11.55 -2.29 -13.77
N LEU A 181 12.84 -2.13 -13.50
CA LEU A 181 13.84 -1.88 -14.52
C LEU A 181 13.98 -3.08 -15.47
N ASP A 182 13.98 -4.30 -14.92
CA ASP A 182 14.03 -5.53 -15.72
C ASP A 182 12.80 -5.65 -16.62
N ARG A 183 11.58 -5.51 -16.06
CA ARG A 183 10.34 -5.54 -16.86
C ARG A 183 10.30 -4.47 -17.96
N VAL A 184 10.88 -3.30 -17.73
CA VAL A 184 10.96 -2.24 -18.76
C VAL A 184 11.96 -2.62 -19.85
N ARG A 185 13.11 -3.20 -19.51
CA ARG A 185 14.11 -3.67 -20.46
C ARG A 185 13.60 -4.86 -21.30
N ASP A 186 12.77 -5.70 -20.71
CA ASP A 186 12.14 -6.84 -21.36
C ASP A 186 10.90 -6.45 -22.20
N GLY A 187 10.48 -5.18 -22.17
CA GLY A 187 9.35 -4.68 -22.94
C GLY A 187 7.97 -5.10 -22.39
N GLU A 188 7.91 -5.54 -21.13
CA GLU A 188 6.70 -6.04 -20.47
C GLU A 188 5.88 -4.95 -19.75
N THR A 189 6.35 -3.70 -19.76
CA THR A 189 5.78 -2.60 -18.97
C THR A 189 5.05 -1.57 -19.83
N ASP A 190 4.32 -0.67 -19.18
CA ASP A 190 3.70 0.51 -19.79
C ASP A 190 4.73 1.28 -20.66
N PRO A 191 4.41 1.62 -21.93
CA PRO A 191 5.27 2.45 -22.78
C PRO A 191 5.67 3.80 -22.18
N SER A 192 4.93 4.28 -21.18
CA SER A 192 5.15 5.53 -20.45
C SER A 192 6.25 5.41 -19.39
N ALA A 193 6.66 4.19 -19.04
CA ALA A 193 7.72 3.94 -18.07
C ALA A 193 9.07 4.48 -18.57
N ASN A 194 9.78 5.20 -17.71
CA ASN A 194 11.05 5.83 -18.04
C ASN A 194 12.21 5.04 -17.41
N ALA A 195 12.81 4.14 -18.21
CA ALA A 195 13.93 3.29 -17.79
C ALA A 195 15.07 4.08 -17.13
N VAL A 196 15.42 5.25 -17.68
CA VAL A 196 16.50 6.11 -17.17
C VAL A 196 16.14 6.70 -15.81
N ALA A 197 14.89 7.10 -15.60
CA ALA A 197 14.42 7.60 -14.32
C ALA A 197 14.41 6.50 -13.24
N ILE A 198 13.96 5.28 -13.60
CA ILE A 198 13.98 4.10 -12.72
C ILE A 198 15.42 3.75 -12.36
N GLU A 199 16.32 3.69 -13.33
CA GLU A 199 17.75 3.42 -13.13
C GLU A 199 18.41 4.43 -12.19
N ARG A 200 18.11 5.73 -12.33
CA ARG A 200 18.60 6.77 -11.41
C ARG A 200 18.07 6.61 -9.99
N LEU A 201 16.82 6.18 -9.83
CA LEU A 201 16.25 5.89 -8.51
C LEU A 201 16.93 4.65 -7.91
N LEU A 202 17.05 3.58 -8.68
CA LEU A 202 17.69 2.33 -8.26
C LEU A 202 19.13 2.59 -7.82
N TRP A 203 19.91 3.35 -8.60
CA TRP A 203 21.29 3.71 -8.25
C TRP A 203 21.37 4.37 -6.87
N ARG A 204 20.49 5.33 -6.59
CA ARG A 204 20.44 6.05 -5.31
C ARG A 204 20.10 5.14 -4.13
N PHE A 205 19.16 4.22 -4.33
CA PHE A 205 18.73 3.29 -3.30
C PHE A 205 19.81 2.22 -3.04
N SER A 206 20.37 1.65 -4.09
CA SER A 206 21.40 0.61 -4.04
C SER A 206 22.69 1.04 -3.31
N ALA A 207 22.96 2.34 -3.23
CA ALA A 207 24.15 2.91 -2.61
C ALA A 207 24.32 2.58 -1.11
N THR A 208 23.26 2.08 -0.45
CA THR A 208 23.26 1.67 0.97
C THR A 208 23.00 0.18 1.17
N VAL A 209 22.92 -0.62 0.09
CA VAL A 209 22.72 -2.07 0.17
C VAL A 209 24.07 -2.77 0.29
N PRO A 210 24.33 -3.55 1.36
CA PRO A 210 25.57 -4.29 1.54
C PRO A 210 25.86 -5.23 0.36
N GLY A 211 27.12 -5.25 -0.08
CA GLY A 211 27.56 -6.11 -1.19
C GLY A 211 27.32 -5.53 -2.59
N VAL A 212 26.64 -4.39 -2.73
CA VAL A 212 26.52 -3.68 -4.01
C VAL A 212 27.69 -2.74 -4.23
N ARG A 213 28.37 -2.86 -5.38
CA ARG A 213 29.40 -1.91 -5.81
C ARG A 213 28.76 -0.79 -6.63
N ARG A 214 29.00 0.46 -6.25
CA ARG A 214 28.42 1.67 -6.89
C ARG A 214 28.72 1.83 -8.39
N SER A 215 29.75 1.13 -8.89
CA SER A 215 30.24 1.24 -10.27
C SER A 215 29.52 0.32 -11.27
N GLU A 216 28.70 -0.64 -10.81
CA GLU A 216 27.99 -1.58 -11.67
C GLU A 216 26.50 -1.57 -11.31
N LEU A 217 25.65 -1.01 -12.17
CA LEU A 217 24.20 -1.07 -12.00
C LEU A 217 23.65 -2.36 -12.62
N ASP A 218 23.86 -3.45 -11.90
CA ASP A 218 23.27 -4.76 -12.19
C ASP A 218 22.01 -4.93 -11.33
N ALA A 219 20.84 -4.79 -11.95
CA ALA A 219 19.55 -4.84 -11.27
C ALA A 219 19.32 -6.17 -10.54
N GLY A 220 19.70 -7.30 -11.17
CA GLY A 220 19.59 -8.63 -10.59
C GLY A 220 20.44 -8.79 -9.34
N ARG A 221 21.73 -8.38 -9.40
CA ARG A 221 22.62 -8.42 -8.22
C ARG A 221 22.16 -7.50 -7.09
N ILE A 222 21.65 -6.32 -7.43
CA ILE A 222 21.10 -5.37 -6.44
C ILE A 222 19.88 -6.00 -5.75
N ARG A 223 18.98 -6.61 -6.53
CA ARG A 223 17.80 -7.31 -6.00
C ARG A 223 18.21 -8.44 -5.05
N GLU A 224 19.10 -9.33 -5.48
CA GLU A 224 19.57 -10.44 -4.64
C GLU A 224 20.23 -9.97 -3.34
N ALA A 225 21.01 -8.88 -3.38
CA ALA A 225 21.63 -8.32 -2.19
C ALA A 225 20.58 -7.75 -1.23
N ALA A 226 19.58 -7.04 -1.76
CA ALA A 226 18.49 -6.50 -0.96
C ALA A 226 17.60 -7.61 -0.37
N ASP A 227 17.31 -8.67 -1.13
CA ASP A 227 16.53 -9.83 -0.68
C ASP A 227 17.22 -10.56 0.48
N ARG A 228 18.54 -10.79 0.38
CA ARG A 228 19.30 -11.44 1.46
C ARG A 228 19.21 -10.66 2.77
N GLU A 229 19.35 -9.35 2.72
CA GLU A 229 19.22 -8.52 3.93
C GLU A 229 17.77 -8.46 4.42
N LEU A 230 16.81 -8.32 3.50
CA LEU A 230 15.39 -8.29 3.86
C LEU A 230 14.95 -9.58 4.55
N ALA A 231 15.44 -10.74 4.11
CA ALA A 231 15.16 -12.03 4.73
C ALA A 231 15.62 -12.11 6.20
N VAL A 232 16.66 -11.37 6.59
CA VAL A 232 17.14 -11.31 7.98
C VAL A 232 16.25 -10.40 8.85
N LEU A 233 15.68 -9.35 8.26
CA LEU A 233 15.00 -8.27 9.00
C LEU A 233 13.47 -8.41 9.00
N ALA A 234 12.89 -9.03 7.97
CA ALA A 234 11.46 -8.95 7.68
C ALA A 234 10.58 -9.54 8.78
N ASP A 235 10.96 -10.69 9.34
CA ASP A 235 10.14 -11.39 10.34
C ASP A 235 10.09 -10.61 11.66
N GLN A 236 11.22 -10.05 12.09
CA GLN A 236 11.26 -9.22 13.30
C GLN A 236 10.48 -7.92 13.10
N ASP A 237 10.64 -7.25 11.95
CA ASP A 237 9.86 -6.05 11.62
C ASP A 237 8.35 -6.33 11.61
N ALA A 238 7.94 -7.45 11.01
CA ALA A 238 6.54 -7.88 11.01
C ALA A 238 6.02 -8.18 12.41
N ALA A 239 6.80 -8.87 13.25
CA ALA A 239 6.43 -9.20 14.62
C ALA A 239 6.28 -7.95 15.50
N ASP A 240 7.19 -6.98 15.37
CA ASP A 240 7.15 -5.71 16.09
C ASP A 240 5.90 -4.90 15.72
N ARG A 241 5.61 -4.80 14.41
CA ARG A 241 4.42 -4.10 13.90
C ARG A 241 3.13 -4.80 14.29
N ALA A 242 3.08 -6.13 14.25
CA ALA A 242 1.92 -6.91 14.67
C ALA A 242 1.64 -6.73 16.17
N THR A 243 2.69 -6.70 17.00
CA THR A 243 2.57 -6.42 18.43
C THR A 243 2.04 -5.01 18.69
N ALA A 244 2.55 -4.02 17.96
CA ALA A 244 2.05 -2.66 18.03
C ALA A 244 0.60 -2.53 17.55
N ALA A 245 0.21 -3.22 16.48
CA ALA A 245 -1.15 -3.22 15.96
C ALA A 245 -2.15 -3.77 16.98
N ARG A 246 -1.80 -4.84 17.70
CA ARG A 246 -2.64 -5.39 18.79
C ARG A 246 -2.92 -4.36 19.89
N ARG A 247 -1.90 -3.57 20.28
CA ARG A 247 -2.06 -2.49 21.27
C ARG A 247 -2.94 -1.34 20.76
N ALA A 248 -3.04 -1.16 19.46
CA ALA A 248 -3.81 -0.10 18.83
C ALA A 248 -5.28 -0.45 18.59
N VAL A 249 -5.71 -1.68 18.86
CA VAL A 249 -7.10 -2.14 18.66
C VAL A 249 -8.08 -1.26 19.43
N ASP A 250 -7.75 -0.91 20.67
CA ASP A 250 -8.62 -0.13 21.57
C ASP A 250 -8.66 1.37 21.23
N LEU A 251 -7.84 1.84 20.29
CA LEU A 251 -7.88 3.24 19.86
C LEU A 251 -9.15 3.53 19.06
N PRO A 252 -9.76 4.72 19.21
CA PRO A 252 -10.83 5.17 18.33
C PRO A 252 -10.41 5.09 16.85
N GLU A 253 -11.34 4.74 15.97
CA GLU A 253 -11.06 4.54 14.54
C GLU A 253 -10.30 5.71 13.91
N VAL A 254 -10.74 6.95 14.18
CA VAL A 254 -10.06 8.16 13.69
C VAL A 254 -8.60 8.25 14.12
N GLN A 255 -8.24 7.71 15.28
CA GLN A 255 -6.86 7.66 15.76
C GLN A 255 -6.09 6.50 15.11
N ARG A 256 -6.72 5.34 14.89
CA ARG A 256 -6.12 4.24 14.12
C ARG A 256 -5.88 4.62 12.65
N LEU A 257 -6.67 5.53 12.10
CA LEU A 257 -6.52 6.02 10.73
C LEU A 257 -5.54 7.20 10.65
N PHE A 258 -5.73 8.23 11.48
CA PHE A 258 -5.02 9.51 11.30
C PHE A 258 -4.07 9.87 12.45
N GLY A 259 -3.87 8.95 13.39
CA GLY A 259 -2.96 9.06 14.52
C GLY A 259 -3.59 9.66 15.77
N ALA A 260 -3.05 9.27 16.92
CA ALA A 260 -3.36 9.82 18.22
C ALA A 260 -2.61 11.16 18.41
N SER A 261 -3.31 12.17 18.93
CA SER A 261 -2.66 13.41 19.36
C SER A 261 -2.23 13.26 20.81
N LEU A 262 -0.98 13.61 21.13
CA LEU A 262 -0.51 13.69 22.52
C LEU A 262 -1.38 14.60 23.40
N LYS A 263 -2.17 15.51 22.81
CA LYS A 263 -3.11 16.37 23.54
C LYS A 263 -4.41 15.64 23.96
N ALA A 264 -4.83 14.59 23.27
CA ALA A 264 -6.06 13.86 23.57
C ALA A 264 -5.94 12.96 24.81
N ALA A 265 -4.74 12.42 25.07
CA ALA A 265 -4.45 11.60 26.26
C ALA A 265 -4.53 12.39 27.59
N LYS A 266 -4.54 13.73 27.54
CA LYS A 266 -4.60 14.59 28.72
C LYS A 266 -6.03 14.99 29.10
N THR A 267 -6.99 14.85 28.18
CA THR A 267 -8.37 15.32 28.40
C THR A 267 -9.23 14.27 29.12
N ASP A 268 -8.93 12.98 28.96
CA ASP A 268 -9.66 11.88 29.63
C ASP A 268 -9.34 11.73 31.13
N LYS A 269 -8.21 12.28 31.60
CA LYS A 269 -7.85 12.22 33.03
C LYS A 269 -8.53 13.30 33.90
N THR A 270 -9.25 14.25 33.30
CA THR A 270 -9.84 15.38 34.05
C THR A 270 -11.32 15.25 34.36
N THR A 271 -12.00 14.19 33.90
CA THR A 271 -13.47 14.07 34.04
C THR A 271 -13.92 13.03 35.09
N THR A 272 -13.01 12.45 35.89
CA THR A 272 -13.35 11.43 36.90
C THR A 272 -12.96 11.81 38.33
N GLY A 273 -12.88 13.11 38.64
CA GLY A 273 -12.60 13.58 40.00
C GLY A 273 -13.41 14.81 40.36
N GLY A 274 -14.69 14.61 40.72
CA GLY A 274 -15.58 15.70 41.10
C GLY A 274 -16.98 15.22 41.49
N ALA A 275 -17.07 14.41 42.54
CA ALA A 275 -18.24 14.30 43.40
C ALA A 275 -17.74 14.00 44.83
#